data_AF-A0A1W1D005-F1
#
_entry.id   AF-A0A1W1D005-F1
#
_cell.length_a   1.000
_cell.length_b   1.000
_cell.length_c   1.000
_cell.angle_alpha   90.00
_cell.angle_beta   90.00
_cell.angle_gamma   90.00
#
_symmetry.space_group_name_H-M   'P 1'
#
loop_
_entity.id
_entity.type
_entity.pdbx_description
1 polymer ?
#
loop_
_entity_poly.entity_id
_entity_poly.type
_entity_poly.pdbx_seq_one_letter_code
_entity_poly.pdbx_strand_id
1 'polypeptide(L)' 'MAKELDCEVIAEFVSEEKIFMLLKDIGIQYVQGHYLGKPQTLSYYLD' A
#
# COMPACT_ATOMS: atom_id res chain seq x y z
N MET A 1 -17.72 -4.64 -5.25
CA MET A 1 -17.39 -3.70 -6.34
C MET A 1 -16.03 -3.97 -6.98
N ALA A 2 -14.87 -3.55 -6.44
CA ALA A 2 -13.58 -3.72 -7.12
C ALA A 2 -13.27 -5.18 -7.52
N LYS A 3 -13.48 -6.13 -6.59
CA LYS A 3 -13.36 -7.57 -6.84
C LYS A 3 -14.29 -8.09 -7.94
N GLU A 4 -15.49 -7.55 -8.07
CA GLU A 4 -16.48 -7.97 -9.09
C GLU A 4 -16.13 -7.38 -10.47
N LEU A 5 -15.38 -6.27 -10.48
CA LEU A 5 -14.89 -5.59 -11.67
C LEU A 5 -13.47 -6.04 -12.08
N ASP A 6 -12.93 -7.08 -11.41
CA ASP A 6 -11.56 -7.56 -11.62
C ASP A 6 -10.50 -6.44 -11.51
N CYS A 7 -10.71 -5.52 -10.57
CA CYS A 7 -9.81 -4.40 -10.31
C CYS A 7 -8.99 -4.66 -9.04
N GLU A 8 -7.68 -4.38 -9.12
CA GLU A 8 -6.80 -4.32 -7.97
C GLU A 8 -7.02 -3.01 -7.19
N VAL A 9 -6.83 -3.05 -5.87
CA VAL A 9 -6.96 -1.88 -4.99
C VAL A 9 -5.63 -1.54 -4.35
N ILE A 10 -5.29 -0.25 -4.37
CA ILE A 10 -4.19 0.32 -3.59
C ILE A 10 -4.74 1.17 -2.44
N ALA A 11 -4.22 0.94 -1.23
CA ALA A 11 -4.48 1.79 -0.08
C ALA A 11 -3.30 2.76 0.15
N GLU A 12 -3.58 4.06 0.12
CA GLU A 12 -2.59 5.12 0.31
C GLU A 12 -2.60 5.66 1.75
N PHE A 13 -1.56 6.43 2.10
CA PHE A 13 -1.39 7.10 3.41
C PHE A 13 -1.29 6.16 4.63
N VAL A 14 -0.83 4.93 4.45
CA VAL A 14 -0.63 4.00 5.57
C VAL A 14 0.57 4.43 6.43
N SER A 15 0.28 4.83 7.67
CA SER A 15 1.25 5.49 8.57
C SER A 15 1.68 4.64 9.77
N GLU A 16 1.02 3.50 10.02
CA GLU A 16 1.33 2.61 11.15
C GLU A 16 1.05 1.13 10.84
N GLU A 17 1.71 0.25 11.58
CA GLU A 17 1.63 -1.22 11.45
C GLU A 17 0.20 -1.73 11.60
N LYS A 18 -0.56 -1.19 12.55
CA LYS A 18 -1.94 -1.62 12.80
C LYS A 18 -2.83 -1.48 11.56
N ILE A 19 -2.68 -0.37 10.83
CA ILE A 19 -3.43 -0.14 9.58
C ILE A 19 -2.96 -1.11 8.51
N PHE A 20 -1.64 -1.30 8.36
CA PHE A 20 -1.08 -2.25 7.39
C PHE A 20 -1.59 -3.68 7.62
N MET A 21 -1.58 -4.15 8.86
CA MET A 21 -2.06 -5.49 9.22
C MET A 21 -3.56 -5.64 8.93
N LEU A 22 -4.37 -4.63 9.25
CA LEU A 22 -5.79 -4.63 8.91
C LEU A 22 -6.02 -4.73 7.40
N LEU A 23 -5.28 -3.96 6.59
CA LEU A 23 -5.41 -3.96 5.12
C LEU A 23 -5.04 -5.32 4.52
N LYS A 24 -4.02 -5.96 5.10
CA LYS A 24 -3.63 -7.32 4.73
C LYS A 24 -4.72 -8.34 5.06
N ASP A 25 -5.32 -8.25 6.24
CA ASP A 25 -6.36 -9.17 6.69
C ASP A 25 -7.65 -9.06 5.85
N ILE A 26 -8.02 -7.85 5.40
CA ILE A 26 -9.19 -7.65 4.52
C ILE A 26 -8.89 -7.90 3.03
N GLY A 27 -7.66 -8.24 2.68
CA GLY A 27 -7.27 -8.64 1.32
C GLY A 27 -7.08 -7.49 0.34
N ILE A 28 -6.48 -6.37 0.75
CA ILE A 28 -6.01 -5.32 -0.18
C ILE A 28 -4.73 -5.78 -0.89
N GLN A 29 -4.62 -5.48 -2.21
CA GLN A 29 -3.53 -5.96 -3.06
C GLN A 29 -2.24 -5.15 -2.87
N TYR A 30 -2.35 -3.82 -2.86
CA TYR A 30 -1.20 -2.93 -2.74
C TYR A 30 -1.38 -1.91 -1.63
N VAL A 31 -0.26 -1.52 -1.04
CA VAL A 31 -0.24 -0.53 0.04
C VAL A 31 0.90 0.45 -0.19
N GLN A 32 0.62 1.74 -0.01
CA GLN A 32 1.59 2.82 -0.02
C GLN A 32 1.41 3.70 1.21
N GLY A 33 2.52 4.11 1.84
CA GLY A 33 2.48 5.03 2.96
C GLY A 33 3.78 5.07 3.75
N HIS A 34 3.90 6.07 4.61
CA HIS A 34 5.12 6.32 5.41
C HIS A 34 5.53 5.16 6.32
N TYR A 35 4.60 4.28 6.69
CA TYR A 35 4.92 3.05 7.41
C TYR A 35 5.82 2.11 6.60
N LEU A 36 5.58 2.01 5.29
CA LEU A 36 6.37 1.17 4.39
C LEU A 36 7.60 1.89 3.86
N GLY A 37 7.47 3.19 3.60
CA GLY A 37 8.57 4.01 3.12
C GLY A 37 8.07 5.40 2.73
N LYS A 38 8.90 6.42 3.01
CA LYS A 38 8.65 7.77 2.49
C LYS A 38 9.01 7.81 1.00
N PRO A 39 8.31 8.63 0.19
CA PRO A 39 8.75 8.89 -1.18
C PRO A 39 10.22 9.31 -1.22
N GLN A 40 10.99 8.70 -2.13
CA GLN A 40 12.40 9.03 -2.35
C GLN A 40 12.63 9.50 -3.78
N THR A 41 13.84 9.99 -4.06
CA THR A 41 14.28 10.30 -5.42
C THR A 41 14.33 9.03 -6.27
N LEU A 42 14.30 9.18 -7.60
CA LEU A 42 14.43 8.06 -8.51
C LEU A 42 15.74 7.29 -8.29
N SER A 43 16.86 8.01 -8.06
CA SER A 43 18.17 7.38 -7.83
C SER A 43 18.16 6.41 -6.65
N TYR A 44 17.47 6.75 -5.56
CA TYR A 44 17.36 5.89 -4.37
C TYR A 44 16.77 4.52 -4.69
N TYR A 45 15.88 4.41 -5.69
CA TYR A 45 15.24 3.15 -6.08
C TYR A 45 16.01 2.39 -7.17
N LEU A 46 17.06 2.97 -7.74
CA LEU A 46 17.88 2.38 -8.80
C LEU A 46 19.25 1.90 -8.32
N ASP A 47 19.66 2.30 -7.12
CA ASP A 47 20.85 1.85 -6.39
C ASP A 47 20.59 0.51 -5.67
#